data_AF-A0A945CL38-F1
#
_entry.id   AF-A0A945CL38-F1
#
_cell.length_a   1.000
_cell.length_b   1.000
_cell.length_c   1.000
_cell.angle_alpha   90.00
_cell.angle_beta   90.00
_cell.angle_gamma   90.00
#
_symmetry.space_group_name_H-M   'P 1'
#
loop_
_entity.id
_entity.type
_entity.pdbx_description
1 polymer ?
#
loop_
_entity_poly.entity_id
_entity_poly.type
_entity_poly.pdbx_seq_one_letter_code
_entity_poly.pdbx_strand_id
1 'polypeptide(L)'
;MIAHYLAFPVDELFARVVHHYKSVWPGIESLVTSHATDFSAEPLVLEGSALWPEIVVTLNLDTVAAIWLKPSNKLLEERIKKTSRFVEASDREKIMIQKFLGRARLYNEHMTNAAKRFGLRTVDVKATSSVEELSDRCLQLIGYEEV
;
A
#
# COMPACT_ATOMS: atom_id res chain seq x y z
N MET A 1 13.08 10.61 -12.27
CA MET A 1 13.11 9.78 -11.03
C MET A 1 14.42 9.85 -10.26
N ILE A 2 15.60 9.68 -10.88
CA ILE A 2 16.90 9.61 -10.16
C ILE A 2 17.26 10.92 -9.42
N ALA A 3 17.12 12.08 -10.07
CA ALA A 3 17.46 13.37 -9.46
C ALA A 3 16.62 13.67 -8.21
N HIS A 4 15.38 13.22 -8.17
CA HIS A 4 14.45 13.46 -7.08
C HIS A 4 14.92 12.82 -5.76
N TYR A 5 15.32 11.55 -5.81
CA TYR A 5 15.82 10.85 -4.61
C TYR A 5 17.15 11.43 -4.12
N LEU A 6 18.00 11.92 -5.02
CA LEU A 6 19.27 12.49 -4.60
C LEU A 6 19.10 13.88 -3.97
N ALA A 7 18.12 14.65 -4.44
CA ALA A 7 17.89 16.02 -3.99
C ALA A 7 17.34 16.15 -2.56
N PHE A 8 16.57 15.18 -2.07
CA PHE A 8 15.80 15.34 -0.84
C PHE A 8 16.15 14.30 0.24
N PRO A 9 16.01 14.65 1.54
CA PRO A 9 16.06 13.68 2.63
C PRO A 9 14.83 12.77 2.60
N VAL A 10 14.89 11.64 3.31
CA VAL A 10 13.84 10.60 3.30
C VAL A 10 12.49 11.14 3.77
N ASP A 11 12.48 11.97 4.82
CA ASP A 11 11.23 12.54 5.37
C ASP A 11 10.55 13.49 4.37
N GLU A 12 11.31 14.26 3.61
CA GLU A 12 10.75 15.13 2.58
C GLU A 12 10.23 14.31 1.39
N LEU A 13 10.95 13.25 0.99
CA LEU A 13 10.47 12.32 -0.03
C LEU A 13 9.16 11.64 0.39
N PHE A 14 9.01 11.35 1.69
CA PHE A 14 7.78 10.80 2.26
C PHE A 14 6.66 11.85 2.28
N ALA A 15 6.89 13.06 2.79
CA ALA A 15 5.90 14.13 2.82
C ALA A 15 5.36 14.46 1.41
N ARG A 16 6.26 14.50 0.41
CA ARG A 16 5.90 14.73 -1.00
C ARG A 16 5.03 13.62 -1.56
N VAL A 17 5.33 12.34 -1.28
CA VAL A 17 4.49 11.24 -1.79
C VAL A 17 3.12 11.24 -1.13
N VAL A 18 3.05 11.52 0.18
CA VAL A 18 1.77 11.66 0.91
C VAL A 18 0.94 12.81 0.33
N HIS A 19 1.57 13.95 0.03
CA HIS A 19 0.88 15.07 -0.62
C HIS A 19 0.31 14.67 -1.99
N HIS A 20 1.09 13.96 -2.80
CA HIS A 20 0.62 13.45 -4.08
C HIS A 20 -0.57 12.49 -3.92
N TYR A 21 -0.53 11.56 -2.96
CA TYR A 21 -1.65 10.64 -2.70
C TYR A 21 -2.93 11.37 -2.30
N LYS A 22 -2.82 12.40 -1.47
CA LYS A 22 -3.97 13.25 -1.12
C LYS A 22 -4.57 13.95 -2.34
N SER A 23 -3.75 14.32 -3.32
CA SER A 23 -4.24 14.98 -4.54
C SER A 23 -5.03 14.06 -5.47
N VAL A 24 -4.75 12.75 -5.46
CA VAL A 24 -5.46 11.76 -6.31
C VAL A 24 -6.69 11.17 -5.62
N TRP A 25 -6.79 11.31 -4.30
CA TRP A 25 -7.90 10.74 -3.52
C TRP A 25 -9.30 11.10 -4.04
N PRO A 26 -9.63 12.35 -4.41
CA PRO A 26 -10.98 12.68 -4.87
C PRO A 26 -11.43 11.85 -6.08
N GLY A 27 -10.50 11.50 -6.97
CA GLY A 27 -10.80 10.62 -8.12
C GLY A 27 -11.04 9.17 -7.70
N ILE A 28 -10.25 8.67 -6.73
CA ILE A 28 -10.43 7.34 -6.15
C ILE A 28 -11.79 7.23 -5.44
N GLU A 29 -12.12 8.22 -4.61
CA GLU A 29 -13.38 8.29 -3.87
C GLU A 29 -14.59 8.33 -4.82
N SER A 30 -14.53 9.14 -5.87
CA SER A 30 -15.58 9.20 -6.88
C SER A 30 -15.78 7.85 -7.58
N LEU A 31 -14.68 7.17 -7.94
CA LEU A 31 -14.73 5.86 -8.61
C LEU A 31 -15.30 4.78 -7.69
N VAL A 32 -14.84 4.71 -6.44
CA VAL A 32 -15.35 3.74 -5.46
C VAL A 32 -16.83 3.98 -5.20
N THR A 33 -17.24 5.24 -5.01
CA THR A 33 -18.64 5.60 -4.75
C THR A 33 -19.55 5.25 -5.93
N SER A 34 -19.12 5.51 -7.18
CA SER A 34 -19.93 5.16 -8.34
C SER A 34 -20.19 3.67 -8.46
N HIS A 35 -19.15 2.83 -8.27
CA HIS A 35 -19.32 1.37 -8.28
C HIS A 35 -20.09 0.83 -7.06
N ALA A 36 -19.93 1.47 -5.90
CA ALA A 36 -20.60 1.03 -4.67
C ALA A 36 -22.11 1.32 -4.64
N THR A 37 -22.56 2.32 -5.41
CA THR A 37 -23.96 2.80 -5.43
C THR A 37 -24.74 2.37 -6.67
N ASP A 38 -24.06 1.98 -7.75
CA ASP A 38 -24.69 1.42 -8.95
C ASP A 38 -24.63 -0.11 -8.94
N PHE A 39 -25.74 -0.76 -8.59
CA PHE A 39 -25.85 -2.22 -8.55
C PHE A 39 -25.75 -2.89 -9.93
N SER A 40 -25.77 -2.12 -11.03
CA SER A 40 -25.52 -2.63 -12.38
C SER A 40 -24.05 -2.53 -12.80
N ALA A 41 -23.22 -1.84 -12.03
CA ALA A 41 -21.80 -1.74 -12.28
C ALA A 41 -21.08 -3.07 -11.95
N GLU A 42 -20.06 -3.39 -12.73
CA GLU A 42 -19.18 -4.52 -12.46
C GLU A 42 -18.43 -4.33 -11.12
N PRO A 43 -18.15 -5.42 -10.38
CA PRO A 43 -17.34 -5.36 -9.17
C PRO A 43 -15.95 -4.73 -9.43
N LEU A 44 -15.50 -3.89 -8.50
CA LEU A 44 -14.24 -3.17 -8.60
C LEU A 44 -13.24 -3.66 -7.54
N VAL A 45 -12.06 -4.07 -7.98
CA VAL A 45 -10.88 -4.23 -7.11
C VAL A 45 -9.91 -3.10 -7.40
N LEU A 46 -9.60 -2.32 -6.38
CA LEU A 46 -8.63 -1.22 -6.49
C LEU A 46 -7.41 -1.53 -5.63
N GLU A 47 -6.23 -1.54 -6.27
CA GLU A 47 -4.94 -1.65 -5.59
C GLU A 47 -4.13 -0.36 -5.74
N GLY A 48 -3.38 0.01 -4.70
CA GLY A 48 -2.49 1.16 -4.79
C GLY A 48 -2.01 1.70 -3.45
N SER A 49 -0.90 2.42 -3.50
CA SER A 49 -0.28 3.06 -2.33
C SER A 49 -0.96 4.37 -1.91
N ALA A 50 -1.90 4.87 -2.72
CA ALA A 50 -2.69 6.04 -2.37
C ALA A 50 -3.88 5.73 -1.42
N LEU A 51 -4.17 4.44 -1.20
CA LEU A 51 -5.27 3.98 -0.34
C LEU A 51 -4.93 4.11 1.14
N TRP A 52 -4.97 5.35 1.61
CA TRP A 52 -4.52 5.75 2.95
C TRP A 52 -5.57 5.36 4.02
N PRO A 53 -5.22 4.61 5.08
CA PRO A 53 -6.14 4.10 6.09
C PRO A 53 -7.08 5.15 6.68
N GLU A 54 -6.55 6.32 7.06
CA GLU A 54 -7.29 7.46 7.60
C GLU A 54 -8.42 7.95 6.71
N ILE A 55 -8.26 7.78 5.39
CA ILE A 55 -9.22 8.31 4.41
C ILE A 55 -10.15 7.18 3.95
N VAL A 56 -9.64 5.96 3.76
CA VAL A 56 -10.48 4.82 3.40
C VAL A 56 -11.51 4.52 4.48
N VAL A 57 -11.16 4.67 5.77
CA VAL A 57 -12.12 4.47 6.87
C VAL A 57 -13.29 5.45 6.85
N THR A 58 -13.15 6.61 6.19
CA THR A 58 -14.23 7.61 6.11
C THR A 58 -15.22 7.36 4.98
N LEU A 59 -14.95 6.42 4.06
CA LEU A 59 -15.89 6.10 2.97
C LEU A 59 -17.25 5.65 3.51
N ASN A 60 -17.27 4.85 4.58
CA ASN A 60 -18.48 4.38 5.26
C ASN A 60 -19.57 3.85 4.31
N LEU A 61 -19.16 2.98 3.36
CA LEU A 61 -20.03 2.33 2.38
C LEU A 61 -20.14 0.84 2.70
N ASP A 62 -21.36 0.34 2.90
CA ASP A 62 -21.61 -1.05 3.32
C ASP A 62 -21.16 -2.10 2.29
N THR A 63 -21.10 -1.73 1.02
CA THR A 63 -20.68 -2.59 -0.09
C THR A 63 -19.17 -2.57 -0.36
N VAL A 64 -18.41 -1.80 0.42
CA VAL A 64 -16.97 -1.63 0.23
C VAL A 64 -16.20 -2.30 1.35
N ALA A 65 -15.27 -3.18 0.96
CA ALA A 65 -14.32 -3.78 1.87
C ALA A 65 -12.89 -3.32 1.55
N ALA A 66 -12.07 -3.15 2.60
CA ALA A 66 -10.67 -2.80 2.47
C ALA A 66 -9.80 -3.68 3.37
N ILE A 67 -8.61 -4.04 2.88
CA ILE A 67 -7.61 -4.85 3.58
C ILE A 67 -6.23 -4.24 3.31
N TRP A 68 -5.37 -4.26 4.32
CA TRP A 68 -3.97 -3.88 4.18
C TRP A 68 -3.05 -5.08 4.33
N LEU A 69 -2.14 -5.25 3.37
CA LEU A 69 -1.07 -6.24 3.45
C LEU A 69 0.10 -5.66 4.24
N LYS A 70 0.53 -6.37 5.28
CA LYS A 70 1.60 -5.95 6.20
C LYS A 70 2.86 -6.80 5.95
N PRO A 71 3.77 -6.39 5.05
CA PRO A 71 5.07 -7.04 4.92
C PRO A 71 6.00 -6.62 6.06
N SER A 72 6.88 -7.52 6.47
CA SER A 72 7.98 -7.13 7.38
C SER A 72 8.99 -6.23 6.66
N ASN A 73 9.67 -5.35 7.40
CA ASN A 73 10.74 -4.49 6.85
C ASN A 73 11.87 -5.30 6.19
N LYS A 74 12.17 -6.50 6.71
CA LYS A 74 13.16 -7.43 6.11
C LYS A 74 12.70 -7.90 4.71
N LEU A 75 11.45 -8.33 4.60
CA LEU A 75 10.86 -8.78 3.32
C LEU A 75 10.86 -7.64 2.29
N LEU A 76 10.47 -6.43 2.70
CA LEU A 76 10.51 -5.25 1.83
C LEU A 76 11.94 -4.96 1.36
N GLU A 77 12.90 -4.97 2.27
CA GLU A 77 14.31 -4.72 1.96
C GLU A 77 14.87 -5.73 0.97
N GLU A 78 14.66 -7.03 1.22
CA GLU A 78 15.11 -8.11 0.35
C GLU A 78 14.51 -7.98 -1.05
N ARG A 79 13.19 -7.76 -1.15
CA ARG A 79 12.51 -7.58 -2.44
C ARG A 79 13.04 -6.35 -3.18
N ILE A 80 13.13 -5.21 -2.52
CA ILE A 80 13.59 -3.96 -3.15
C ILE A 80 15.04 -4.11 -3.63
N LYS A 81 15.95 -4.62 -2.79
CA LYS A 81 17.35 -4.82 -3.17
C LYS A 81 17.50 -5.80 -4.34
N LYS A 82 16.74 -6.88 -4.35
CA LYS A 82 16.73 -7.87 -5.44
C LYS A 82 16.22 -7.25 -6.73
N THR A 83 15.05 -6.61 -6.71
CA THR A 83 14.43 -6.01 -7.90
C THR A 83 15.25 -4.84 -8.45
N SER A 84 15.91 -4.08 -7.59
CA SER A 84 16.75 -2.95 -7.99
C SER A 84 18.18 -3.34 -8.39
N ARG A 85 18.55 -4.63 -8.39
CA ARG A 85 19.92 -5.10 -8.63
C ARG A 85 20.95 -4.36 -7.77
N PHE A 86 20.66 -4.27 -6.47
CA PHE A 86 21.42 -3.42 -5.55
C PHE A 86 22.91 -3.76 -5.48
N VAL A 87 23.28 -5.04 -5.67
CA VAL A 87 24.67 -5.48 -5.60
C VAL A 87 25.46 -4.91 -6.78
N GLU A 88 24.88 -4.98 -7.97
CA GLU A 88 25.45 -4.56 -9.26
C GLU A 88 25.36 -3.05 -9.50
N ALA A 89 24.50 -2.36 -8.73
CA ALA A 89 24.28 -0.93 -8.85
C ALA A 89 25.55 -0.11 -8.54
N SER A 90 25.70 1.02 -9.24
CA SER A 90 26.72 2.03 -8.94
C SER A 90 26.51 2.64 -7.55
N ASP A 91 27.53 3.28 -6.98
CA ASP A 91 27.41 3.92 -5.66
C ASP A 91 26.28 4.97 -5.61
N ARG A 92 26.12 5.72 -6.69
CA ARG A 92 25.04 6.71 -6.84
C ARG A 92 23.66 6.06 -6.82
N GLU A 93 23.51 4.94 -7.52
CA GLU A 93 22.25 4.18 -7.52
C GLU A 93 22.00 3.52 -6.18
N LYS A 94 23.03 3.00 -5.51
CA LYS A 94 22.93 2.44 -4.15
C LYS A 94 22.42 3.48 -3.16
N ILE A 95 22.91 4.72 -3.21
CA ILE A 95 22.40 5.82 -2.38
C ILE A 95 20.90 6.07 -2.64
N MET A 96 20.50 6.10 -3.91
CA MET A 96 19.10 6.26 -4.29
C MET A 96 18.22 5.11 -3.76
N ILE A 97 18.65 3.87 -3.95
CA ILE A 97 17.93 2.68 -3.48
C ILE A 97 17.80 2.69 -1.96
N GLN A 98 18.84 3.11 -1.23
CA GLN A 98 18.79 3.27 0.22
C GLN A 98 17.77 4.34 0.65
N LYS A 99 17.70 5.48 -0.05
CA LYS A 99 16.67 6.48 0.23
C LYS A 99 15.25 5.98 -0.09
N PHE A 100 15.08 5.23 -1.17
CA PHE A 100 13.82 4.57 -1.49
C PHE A 100 13.41 3.58 -0.40
N LEU A 101 14.35 2.74 0.07
CA LEU A 101 14.15 1.81 1.17
C LEU A 101 13.72 2.53 2.45
N GLY A 102 14.40 3.62 2.81
CA GLY A 102 14.02 4.46 3.95
C GLY A 102 12.58 4.95 3.84
N ARG A 103 12.22 5.52 2.69
CA ARG A 103 10.84 6.01 2.44
C ARG A 103 9.81 4.88 2.48
N ALA A 104 10.12 3.72 1.89
CA ALA A 104 9.23 2.56 1.89
C ALA A 104 9.01 2.01 3.30
N ARG A 105 10.03 2.02 4.16
CA ARG A 105 9.91 1.63 5.57
C ARG A 105 9.04 2.61 6.35
N LEU A 106 9.25 3.92 6.21
CA LEU A 106 8.38 4.93 6.83
C LEU A 106 6.92 4.75 6.39
N TYR A 107 6.71 4.58 5.09
CA TYR A 107 5.38 4.30 4.54
C TYR A 107 4.76 3.04 5.16
N ASN A 108 5.49 1.92 5.18
CA ASN A 108 5.00 0.65 5.75
C ASN A 108 4.62 0.79 7.23
N GLU A 109 5.44 1.48 8.01
CA GLU A 109 5.18 1.76 9.42
C GLU A 109 3.94 2.64 9.61
N HIS A 110 3.82 3.74 8.86
CA HIS A 110 2.65 4.61 8.90
C HIS A 110 1.35 3.86 8.57
N MET A 111 1.34 3.09 7.48
CA MET A 111 0.16 2.33 7.05
C MET A 111 -0.23 1.28 8.08
N THR A 112 0.76 0.55 8.62
CA THR A 112 0.53 -0.48 9.65
C THR A 112 -0.03 0.14 10.93
N ASN A 113 0.56 1.24 11.40
CA ASN A 113 0.14 1.91 12.61
C ASN A 113 -1.25 2.53 12.46
N ALA A 114 -1.54 3.13 11.31
CA ALA A 114 -2.86 3.71 11.03
C ALA A 114 -3.93 2.62 10.92
N ALA A 115 -3.69 1.54 10.16
CA ALA A 115 -4.62 0.42 10.08
C ALA A 115 -4.91 -0.19 11.46
N LYS A 116 -3.87 -0.36 12.30
CA LYS A 116 -4.03 -0.79 13.68
C LYS A 116 -4.85 0.20 14.52
N ARG A 117 -4.58 1.50 14.41
CA ARG A 117 -5.27 2.56 15.17
C ARG A 117 -6.77 2.57 14.88
N PHE A 118 -7.16 2.36 13.62
CA PHE A 118 -8.56 2.35 13.20
C PHE A 118 -9.22 0.97 13.23
N GLY A 119 -8.52 -0.07 13.71
CA GLY A 119 -9.05 -1.44 13.74
C GLY A 119 -9.36 -2.02 12.36
N LEU A 120 -8.66 -1.56 11.32
CA LEU A 120 -8.86 -2.02 9.95
C LEU A 120 -8.30 -3.43 9.75
N ARG A 121 -8.88 -4.17 8.80
CA ARG A 121 -8.45 -5.52 8.46
C ARG A 121 -7.03 -5.49 7.90
N THR A 122 -6.16 -6.32 8.46
CA THR A 122 -4.78 -6.46 7.97
C THR A 122 -4.39 -7.93 7.84
N VAL A 123 -3.58 -8.26 6.84
CA VAL A 123 -2.97 -9.59 6.70
C VAL A 123 -1.46 -9.46 6.83
N ASP A 124 -0.87 -10.23 7.75
CA ASP A 124 0.58 -10.35 7.81
C ASP A 124 1.07 -11.27 6.69
N VAL A 125 1.82 -10.71 5.74
CA VAL A 125 2.30 -11.45 4.56
C VAL A 125 3.24 -12.60 4.96
N LYS A 126 3.89 -12.52 6.12
CA LYS A 126 4.73 -13.62 6.61
C LYS A 126 3.95 -14.77 7.24
N ALA A 127 2.67 -14.56 7.54
CA ALA A 127 1.82 -15.60 8.12
C ALA A 127 1.23 -16.54 7.05
N THR A 128 1.59 -16.36 5.78
CA THR A 128 1.12 -17.13 4.64
C THR A 128 2.31 -17.71 3.87
N SER A 129 2.16 -18.94 3.39
CA SER A 129 3.20 -19.69 2.70
C SER A 129 3.15 -19.57 1.16
N SER A 130 2.00 -19.14 0.60
CA SER A 130 1.82 -18.93 -0.84
C SER A 130 0.94 -17.71 -1.16
N VAL A 131 0.84 -17.37 -2.44
CA VAL A 131 -0.03 -16.28 -2.92
C VAL A 131 -1.50 -16.67 -2.82
N GLU A 132 -1.81 -17.94 -3.07
CA GLU A 132 -3.14 -18.53 -2.95
C GLU A 132 -3.62 -18.43 -1.50
N GLU A 133 -2.82 -18.89 -0.54
CA GLU A 133 -3.16 -18.78 0.90
C GLU A 133 -3.34 -17.33 1.35
N LEU A 134 -2.53 -16.40 0.82
CA LEU A 134 -2.70 -14.98 1.07
C LEU A 134 -4.02 -14.44 0.53
N SER A 135 -4.42 -14.89 -0.66
CA SER A 135 -5.64 -14.48 -1.33
C SER A 135 -6.87 -15.01 -0.59
N ASP A 136 -6.86 -16.30 -0.24
CA ASP A 136 -7.92 -16.93 0.54
C ASP A 136 -8.11 -16.21 1.88
N ARG A 137 -7.02 -15.87 2.55
CA ARG A 137 -7.08 -15.13 3.82
C ARG A 137 -7.62 -13.72 3.64
N CYS A 138 -7.34 -13.06 2.52
CA CYS A 138 -7.95 -11.77 2.20
C CYS A 138 -9.47 -11.92 2.01
N LEU A 139 -9.90 -12.88 1.20
CA LEU A 139 -11.31 -13.15 0.91
C LEU A 139 -12.10 -13.49 2.18
N GLN A 140 -11.57 -14.36 3.04
CA GLN A 140 -12.17 -14.69 4.33
C GLN A 140 -12.35 -13.46 5.23
N LEU A 141 -11.37 -12.56 5.28
CA LEU A 141 -11.44 -11.36 6.12
C LEU A 141 -12.52 -10.37 5.67
N ILE A 142 -12.83 -10.34 4.37
CA ILE A 142 -13.89 -9.47 3.82
C ILE A 142 -15.24 -10.17 3.74
N GLY A 143 -15.36 -11.39 4.26
CA GLY A 143 -16.61 -12.14 4.32
C GLY A 143 -17.04 -12.71 2.97
N TYR A 144 -16.09 -12.95 2.06
CA TYR A 144 -16.39 -13.67 0.83
C TYR A 144 -16.43 -15.18 1.14
N GLU A 145 -17.60 -15.78 0.97
CA GLU A 145 -17.80 -17.23 1.01
C GLU A 145 -17.96 -17.71 -0.43
N GLU A 146 -17.14 -18.69 -0.87
CA GLU A 146 -17.40 -19.38 -2.14
C GLU A 146 -18.74 -20.11 -2.04
N VAL A 147 -19.68 -19.74 -2.90
CA VAL A 147 -20.98 -20.42 -3.07
C VAL A 147 -20.79 -21.70 -3.86
#